data_AF-A0A832RWK4-F1
#
_entry.id   AF-A0A832RWK4-F1
#
_cell.length_a   1.000
_cell.length_b   1.000
_cell.length_c   1.000
_cell.angle_alpha   90.00
_cell.angle_beta   90.00
_cell.angle_gamma   90.00
#
_symmetry.space_group_name_H-M   'P 1'
#
loop_
_entity.id
_entity.type
_entity.pdbx_description
1 polymer ?
#
loop_
_entity_poly.entity_id
_entity_poly.type
_entity_poly.pdbx_seq_one_letter_code
_entity_poly.pdbx_strand_id
1 'polypeptide(L)'
;MLPRELLDVRRYRGRIHPRFAGEKEVPLAEAVLETFREHIGERYGSLQQVLRQMEDAKTYRKVRGFAKVVERHCVLECPSPLDPVSVRSYLFKDGYVTTNEERRRAIERAAEHFAVTPIEIEQAMFADREDNLVLTGVPQMAPEELVRRYNLSLLQTSVFNALRLIIRTSTNHKEIFRRMKWLGLMYELYEDDGLKVEITGPASVLKMSKKYGTSMAKLIPAVVKARKWWLKAEILDDRSNRILTLEMDDGQRGLFPEQDEEVKYDSSLEREFAWKMRSLLGVEVVREPSVLRAGRYAFIPDFLLKKGGKEVYVEIVGFWTPEYLKRKVEKLQKADAPMLVVARDDLGECGVDGVITFSTSIPYNEVIGRVKHHLSREVRFEGEVIDLLALSEEYIVPFERLKASLPEGYVIAGKYALKQQSIDNLCRELEQVNPERLSDALPVLERHGVSHDILPSLGYEVRWVGLFEGDAIIRKKDERRGRWYRERRN
;
A
#
# COMPACT_ATOMS: atom_id res chain seq x y z
N MET A 1 -9.63 14.45 13.76
CA MET A 1 -8.64 14.44 14.88
C MET A 1 -8.26 15.82 15.35
N LEU A 2 -8.47 16.16 16.61
CA LEU A 2 -8.03 17.42 17.22
C LEU A 2 -6.51 17.48 17.45
N PRO A 3 -5.91 18.69 17.48
CA PRO A 3 -4.59 18.91 18.06
C PRO A 3 -4.52 18.40 19.48
N ARG A 4 -3.31 18.00 19.90
CA ARG A 4 -3.11 17.31 21.17
C ARG A 4 -3.34 18.20 22.38
N GLU A 5 -3.02 19.48 22.26
CA GLU A 5 -3.27 20.50 23.29
C GLU A 5 -4.78 20.69 23.59
N LEU A 6 -5.65 20.35 22.63
CA LEU A 6 -7.10 20.39 22.77
C LEU A 6 -7.69 19.07 23.27
N LEU A 7 -6.87 18.07 23.59
CA LEU A 7 -7.33 16.79 24.13
C LEU A 7 -7.96 17.00 25.52
N ASP A 8 -9.29 16.90 25.58
CA ASP A 8 -10.05 16.99 26.82
C ASP A 8 -10.44 15.61 27.36
N VAL A 9 -9.65 15.12 28.31
CA VAL A 9 -9.83 13.81 28.91
C VAL A 9 -9.63 13.88 30.42
N ARG A 10 -10.47 13.14 31.17
CA ARG A 10 -10.29 12.89 32.59
C ARG A 10 -9.45 11.63 32.77
N ARG A 11 -8.41 11.71 33.61
CA ARG A 11 -7.57 10.57 34.01
C ARG A 11 -7.98 10.15 35.41
N TYR A 12 -8.39 8.90 35.60
CA TYR A 12 -8.81 8.41 36.91
C TYR A 12 -8.59 6.90 37.02
N ARG A 13 -7.98 6.44 38.13
CA ARG A 13 -7.74 5.00 38.43
C ARG A 13 -7.19 4.19 37.25
N GLY A 14 -6.17 4.70 36.55
CA GLY A 14 -5.56 4.00 35.43
C GLY A 14 -6.36 4.03 34.12
N ARG A 15 -7.45 4.82 34.05
CA ARG A 15 -8.31 4.96 32.88
C ARG A 15 -8.30 6.37 32.31
N ILE A 16 -8.52 6.47 31.00
CA ILE A 16 -8.77 7.71 30.27
C ILE A 16 -10.26 7.75 29.89
N HIS A 17 -10.92 8.83 30.27
CA HIS A 17 -12.31 9.11 29.93
C HIS A 17 -12.39 10.41 29.13
N PRO A 18 -12.64 10.36 27.81
CA PRO A 18 -12.89 11.57 27.03
C PRO A 18 -14.10 12.34 27.56
N ARG A 19 -13.96 13.66 27.67
CA ARG A 19 -15.05 14.55 28.08
C ARG A 19 -15.86 14.95 26.85
N PHE A 20 -16.67 14.02 26.38
CA PHE A 20 -17.56 14.26 25.23
C PHE A 20 -18.50 15.44 25.49
N ALA A 21 -18.83 16.15 24.41
CA ALA A 21 -19.89 17.13 24.37
C ALA A 21 -21.24 16.43 24.14
N GLY A 22 -22.29 16.96 24.75
CA GLY A 22 -23.67 16.48 24.58
C GLY A 22 -24.63 17.65 24.35
N GLU A 23 -25.91 17.44 24.67
CA GLU A 23 -26.97 18.44 24.47
C GLU A 23 -26.67 19.80 25.13
N LYS A 24 -25.99 19.78 26.28
CA LYS A 24 -25.61 21.01 27.02
C LYS A 24 -24.67 21.92 26.24
N GLU A 25 -23.93 21.38 25.28
CA GLU A 25 -22.97 22.13 24.46
C GLU A 25 -23.49 22.47 23.06
N VAL A 26 -24.72 22.07 22.72
CA VAL A 26 -25.35 22.43 21.45
C VAL A 26 -25.46 23.95 21.27
N PRO A 27 -25.87 24.76 22.27
CA PRO A 27 -25.89 26.22 22.11
C PRO A 27 -24.51 26.82 21.86
N LEU A 28 -23.46 26.23 22.44
CA LEU A 28 -22.09 26.68 22.18
C LEU A 28 -21.64 26.33 20.76
N ALA A 29 -22.01 25.13 20.27
CA ALA A 29 -21.72 24.72 18.91
C ALA A 29 -22.46 25.60 17.88
N GLU A 30 -23.71 25.99 18.18
CA GLU A 30 -24.50 26.92 17.37
C GLU A 30 -23.83 28.29 17.28
N ALA A 31 -23.47 28.88 18.43
CA ALA A 31 -22.80 30.17 18.46
C ALA A 31 -21.48 30.16 17.66
N VAL A 32 -20.70 29.06 17.73
CA VAL A 32 -19.47 28.91 16.93
C VAL A 32 -19.80 28.87 15.44
N LEU A 33 -20.80 28.09 15.01
CA LEU A 33 -21.20 28.02 13.60
C LEU A 33 -21.71 29.37 13.08
N GLU A 34 -22.51 30.09 13.86
CA GLU A 34 -22.99 31.44 13.52
C GLU A 34 -21.84 32.41 13.35
N THR A 35 -20.88 32.40 14.28
CA THR A 35 -19.67 33.23 14.18
C THR A 35 -18.95 32.98 12.85
N PHE A 36 -18.77 31.71 12.44
CA PHE A 36 -18.17 31.43 11.13
C PHE A 36 -18.99 31.96 9.96
N ARG A 37 -20.33 31.86 10.01
CA ARG A 37 -21.23 32.33 8.94
C ARG A 37 -21.24 33.85 8.82
N GLU A 38 -21.17 34.57 9.93
CA GLU A 38 -21.14 36.02 9.98
C GLU A 38 -19.84 36.61 9.41
N HIS A 39 -18.74 35.87 9.49
CA HIS A 39 -17.41 36.32 9.05
C HIS A 39 -17.04 35.84 7.63
N ILE A 40 -18.00 35.40 6.82
CA ILE A 40 -17.76 35.11 5.40
C ILE A 40 -17.36 36.39 4.68
N GLY A 41 -16.25 36.35 3.94
CA GLY A 41 -15.64 37.50 3.28
C GLY A 41 -14.62 38.26 4.15
N GLU A 42 -14.47 37.90 5.42
CA GLU A 42 -13.50 38.52 6.32
C GLU A 42 -12.20 37.71 6.45
N ARG A 43 -11.16 38.36 6.99
CA ARG A 43 -9.90 37.70 7.33
C ARG A 43 -10.09 36.69 8.45
N TYR A 44 -9.46 35.53 8.32
CA TYR A 44 -9.54 34.46 9.28
C TYR A 44 -9.02 34.86 10.67
N GLY A 45 -8.03 35.75 10.75
CA GLY A 45 -7.54 36.30 12.00
C GLY A 45 -8.61 37.09 12.79
N SER A 46 -9.51 37.80 12.11
CA SER A 46 -10.63 38.52 12.75
C SER A 46 -11.61 37.51 13.39
N LEU A 47 -11.99 36.48 12.64
CA LEU A 47 -12.81 35.37 13.14
C LEU A 47 -12.17 34.72 14.37
N GLN A 48 -10.86 34.41 14.30
CA GLN A 48 -10.15 33.84 15.44
C GLN A 48 -10.16 34.75 16.67
N GLN A 49 -10.13 36.07 16.50
CA GLN A 49 -10.20 37.02 17.60
C GLN A 49 -11.57 36.98 18.27
N VAL A 50 -12.66 36.92 17.49
CA VAL A 50 -14.03 36.80 18.03
C VAL A 50 -14.23 35.47 18.74
N LEU A 51 -13.77 34.35 18.15
CA LEU A 51 -13.84 33.04 18.80
C LEU A 51 -13.10 33.00 20.14
N ARG A 52 -11.96 33.71 20.27
CA ARG A 52 -11.23 33.82 21.54
C ARG A 52 -12.02 34.57 22.62
N GLN A 53 -12.88 35.52 22.24
CA GLN A 53 -13.73 36.25 23.19
C GLN A 53 -14.86 35.37 23.76
N MET A 54 -15.25 34.31 23.05
CA MET A 54 -16.20 33.30 23.52
C MET A 54 -15.59 32.33 24.54
N GLU A 55 -14.26 32.31 24.69
CA GLU A 55 -13.57 31.37 25.57
C GLU A 55 -13.63 31.81 27.04
N ASP A 56 -14.00 30.89 27.92
CA ASP A 56 -13.75 30.99 29.36
C ASP A 56 -12.84 29.85 29.85
N ALA A 57 -12.42 29.91 31.12
CA ALA A 57 -11.51 28.94 31.72
C ALA A 57 -12.00 27.48 31.65
N LYS A 58 -13.30 27.25 31.54
CA LYS A 58 -13.96 25.93 31.45
C LYS A 58 -14.28 25.53 30.01
N THR A 59 -14.58 26.49 29.13
CA THR A 59 -15.09 26.24 27.77
C THR A 59 -14.03 26.30 26.68
N TYR A 60 -12.85 26.90 26.94
CA TYR A 60 -11.83 27.16 25.91
C TYR A 60 -11.47 25.94 25.03
N ARG A 61 -11.38 24.73 25.62
CA ARG A 61 -11.07 23.50 24.85
C ARG A 61 -12.19 23.11 23.89
N LYS A 62 -13.44 23.32 24.29
CA LYS A 62 -14.61 22.99 23.48
C LYS A 62 -14.78 24.03 22.36
N VAL A 63 -14.65 25.32 22.67
CA VAL A 63 -14.68 26.40 21.66
C VAL A 63 -13.62 26.16 20.58
N ARG A 64 -12.35 26.02 20.98
CA ARG A 64 -11.25 25.75 20.03
C ARG A 64 -11.42 24.42 19.30
N GLY A 65 -11.96 23.41 19.99
CA GLY A 65 -12.24 22.11 19.43
C GLY A 65 -13.31 22.15 18.34
N PHE A 66 -14.43 22.83 18.60
CA PHE A 66 -15.49 23.07 17.62
C PHE A 66 -14.98 23.89 16.45
N ALA A 67 -14.29 25.01 16.71
CA ALA A 67 -13.69 25.83 15.66
C ALA A 67 -12.77 25.01 14.73
N LYS A 68 -11.90 24.17 15.30
CA LYS A 68 -11.01 23.30 14.51
C LYS A 68 -11.74 22.20 13.72
N VAL A 69 -12.95 21.81 14.12
CA VAL A 69 -13.77 20.86 13.35
C VAL A 69 -14.45 21.58 12.18
N VAL A 70 -14.98 22.79 12.40
CA VAL A 70 -15.59 23.61 11.34
C VAL A 70 -14.55 24.01 10.31
N GLU A 71 -13.40 24.52 10.76
CA GLU A 71 -12.27 24.99 9.93
C GLU A 71 -11.85 23.98 8.85
N ARG A 72 -11.86 22.68 9.14
CA ARG A 72 -11.47 21.63 8.17
C ARG A 72 -12.35 21.53 6.94
N HIS A 73 -13.58 22.00 7.07
CA HIS A 73 -14.56 21.96 6.00
C HIS A 73 -14.84 23.36 5.44
N CYS A 74 -14.07 24.37 5.89
CA CYS A 74 -14.12 25.72 5.34
C CYS A 74 -13.25 25.85 4.09
N VAL A 75 -13.55 26.86 3.27
CA VAL A 75 -12.72 27.30 2.16
C VAL A 75 -12.05 28.61 2.57
N LEU A 76 -10.73 28.61 2.58
CA LEU A 76 -9.88 29.76 2.88
C LEU A 76 -9.09 30.11 1.63
N GLU A 77 -9.19 31.36 1.19
CA GLU A 77 -8.55 31.83 -0.03
C GLU A 77 -7.55 32.95 0.27
N CYS A 78 -6.46 32.99 -0.51
CA CYS A 78 -5.50 34.09 -0.46
C CYS A 78 -6.15 35.34 -1.08
N PRO A 79 -6.29 36.46 -0.36
CA PRO A 79 -6.94 37.67 -0.88
C PRO A 79 -6.03 38.50 -1.80
N SER A 80 -5.10 37.87 -2.51
CA SER A 80 -4.12 38.53 -3.38
C SER A 80 -4.06 37.83 -4.73
N PRO A 81 -4.11 38.57 -5.85
CA PRO A 81 -3.87 38.01 -7.18
C PRO A 81 -2.39 37.73 -7.44
N LEU A 82 -1.48 38.31 -6.63
CA LEU A 82 -0.05 38.05 -6.69
C LEU A 82 0.32 36.85 -5.84
N ASP A 83 1.31 36.07 -6.30
CA ASP A 83 1.95 35.03 -5.51
C ASP A 83 2.78 35.63 -4.37
N PRO A 84 2.38 35.45 -3.09
CA PRO A 84 3.07 36.04 -1.95
C PRO A 84 4.53 35.58 -1.80
N VAL A 85 4.85 34.36 -2.24
CA VAL A 85 6.21 33.83 -2.22
C VAL A 85 7.11 34.65 -3.15
N SER A 86 6.66 34.86 -4.39
CA SER A 86 7.37 35.69 -5.38
C SER A 86 7.55 37.14 -4.90
N VAL A 87 6.52 37.74 -4.31
CA VAL A 87 6.60 39.10 -3.75
C VAL A 87 7.65 39.18 -2.64
N ARG A 88 7.64 38.25 -1.68
CA ARG A 88 8.64 38.20 -0.60
C ARG A 88 10.05 37.96 -1.13
N SER A 89 10.22 37.04 -2.08
CA SER A 89 11.54 36.78 -2.69
C SER A 89 12.11 38.01 -3.38
N TYR A 90 11.27 38.80 -4.07
CA TYR A 90 11.73 40.04 -4.69
C TYR A 90 12.06 41.12 -3.66
N LEU A 91 11.21 41.33 -2.66
CA LEU A 91 11.42 42.35 -1.62
C LEU A 91 12.66 42.07 -0.78
N PHE A 92 12.93 40.80 -0.46
CA PHE A 92 14.01 40.42 0.45
C PHE A 92 15.36 40.14 -0.23
N LYS A 93 15.41 40.17 -1.57
CA LYS A 93 16.65 39.87 -2.32
C LYS A 93 17.82 40.80 -1.98
N ASP A 94 17.51 42.07 -1.69
CA ASP A 94 18.49 43.13 -1.44
C ASP A 94 18.79 43.30 0.07
N GLY A 95 18.31 42.37 0.91
CA GLY A 95 18.47 42.42 2.36
C GLY A 95 17.35 43.20 3.08
N TYR A 96 17.64 43.68 4.29
CA TYR A 96 16.71 44.43 5.11
C TYR A 96 16.91 45.94 4.96
N VAL A 97 15.83 46.69 5.12
CA VAL A 97 15.83 48.16 5.13
C VAL A 97 15.84 48.67 6.57
N THR A 98 16.49 49.81 6.83
CA THR A 98 16.61 50.38 8.18
C THR A 98 15.92 51.73 8.33
N THR A 99 15.54 52.36 7.21
CA THR A 99 14.82 53.63 7.19
C THR A 99 13.48 53.54 6.44
N ASN A 100 12.54 54.42 6.78
CA ASN A 100 11.24 54.49 6.09
C ASN A 100 11.38 54.85 4.60
N GLU A 101 12.41 55.63 4.23
CA GLU A 101 12.67 56.00 2.85
C GLU A 101 13.26 54.84 2.03
N GLU A 102 14.15 54.04 2.61
CA GLU A 102 14.60 52.77 2.00
C GLU A 102 13.44 51.80 1.82
N ARG A 103 12.57 51.67 2.85
CA ARG A 103 11.36 50.84 2.79
C ARG A 103 10.45 51.28 1.64
N ARG A 104 10.11 52.57 1.56
CA ARG A 104 9.26 53.11 0.49
C ARG A 104 9.84 52.78 -0.89
N ARG A 105 11.13 53.05 -1.11
CA ARG A 105 11.80 52.76 -2.39
C ARG A 105 11.81 51.27 -2.74
N ALA A 106 12.00 50.38 -1.76
CA ALA A 106 11.96 48.94 -2.00
C ALA A 106 10.56 48.47 -2.46
N ILE A 107 9.52 49.02 -1.83
CA ILE A 107 8.12 48.70 -2.18
C ILE A 107 7.75 49.30 -3.54
N GLU A 108 8.15 50.54 -3.84
CA GLU A 108 7.95 51.16 -5.16
C GLU A 108 8.60 50.34 -6.28
N ARG A 109 9.87 49.90 -6.10
CA ARG A 109 10.54 49.02 -7.07
C ARG A 109 9.85 47.67 -7.25
N ALA A 110 9.25 47.12 -6.19
CA ALA A 110 8.48 45.89 -6.28
C ALA A 110 7.15 46.12 -7.01
N ALA A 111 6.47 47.23 -6.71
CA ALA A 111 5.23 47.63 -7.35
C ALA A 111 5.41 47.80 -8.87
N GLU A 112 6.49 48.47 -9.29
CA GLU A 112 6.87 48.58 -10.70
C GLU A 112 7.16 47.20 -11.33
N HIS A 113 7.91 46.33 -10.65
CA HIS A 113 8.25 45.01 -11.17
C HIS A 113 7.03 44.10 -11.40
N PHE A 114 6.08 44.10 -10.47
CA PHE A 114 4.86 43.30 -10.54
C PHE A 114 3.70 44.03 -11.26
N ALA A 115 3.92 45.24 -11.76
CA ALA A 115 2.93 46.09 -12.43
C ALA A 115 1.65 46.32 -11.59
N VAL A 116 1.83 46.60 -10.31
CA VAL A 116 0.76 46.88 -9.33
C VAL A 116 1.09 48.13 -8.53
N THR A 117 0.23 48.51 -7.59
CA THR A 117 0.49 49.61 -6.65
C THR A 117 1.35 49.17 -5.46
N PRO A 118 2.08 50.11 -4.80
CA PRO A 118 2.78 49.84 -3.54
C PRO A 118 1.90 49.24 -2.44
N ILE A 119 0.63 49.64 -2.38
CA ILE A 119 -0.34 49.13 -1.41
C ILE A 119 -0.65 47.66 -1.68
N GLU A 120 -0.84 47.28 -2.95
CA GLU A 120 -1.08 45.89 -3.34
C GLU A 120 0.13 45.00 -3.02
N ILE A 121 1.36 45.50 -3.16
CA ILE A 121 2.57 44.78 -2.72
C ILE A 121 2.56 44.55 -1.21
N GLU A 122 2.26 45.58 -0.42
CA GLU A 122 2.19 45.47 1.04
C GLU A 122 1.11 44.47 1.48
N GLN A 123 -0.04 44.47 0.81
CA GLN A 123 -1.14 43.53 1.08
C GLN A 123 -0.79 42.10 0.65
N ALA A 124 -0.16 41.93 -0.50
CA ALA A 124 0.20 40.63 -1.07
C ALA A 124 1.30 39.91 -0.28
N MET A 125 2.29 40.66 0.25
CA MET A 125 3.51 40.13 0.88
C MET A 125 3.28 38.98 1.86
N PHE A 126 2.21 39.05 2.66
CA PHE A 126 1.85 38.02 3.65
C PHE A 126 0.40 37.55 3.53
N ALA A 127 -0.21 37.71 2.36
CA ALA A 127 -1.60 37.32 2.12
C ALA A 127 -1.83 35.80 2.28
N ASP A 128 -0.78 34.99 2.13
CA ASP A 128 -0.79 33.53 2.31
C ASP A 128 -0.70 33.06 3.78
N ARG A 129 -0.49 33.96 4.75
CA ARG A 129 -0.49 33.59 6.17
C ARG A 129 -1.90 33.23 6.62
N GLU A 130 -2.03 32.21 7.47
CA GLU A 130 -3.32 31.69 7.97
C GLU A 130 -4.25 32.80 8.47
N ASP A 131 -3.75 33.75 9.28
CA ASP A 131 -4.54 34.88 9.81
C ASP A 131 -5.04 35.87 8.73
N ASN A 132 -4.37 35.93 7.58
CA ASN A 132 -4.69 36.85 6.48
C ASN A 132 -5.54 36.22 5.39
N LEU A 133 -5.69 34.90 5.37
CA LEU A 133 -6.60 34.22 4.45
C LEU A 133 -8.03 34.70 4.67
N VAL A 134 -8.83 34.74 3.61
CA VAL A 134 -10.24 35.14 3.66
C VAL A 134 -11.12 33.91 3.67
N LEU A 135 -12.10 33.90 4.57
CA LEU A 135 -13.09 32.84 4.66
C LEU A 135 -14.14 33.01 3.55
N THR A 136 -14.12 32.15 2.53
CA THR A 136 -15.05 32.23 1.40
C THR A 136 -16.16 31.18 1.46
N GLY A 137 -15.95 30.08 2.19
CA GLY A 137 -16.92 29.00 2.31
C GLY A 137 -16.96 28.42 3.72
N VAL A 138 -18.17 28.19 4.23
CA VAL A 138 -18.44 27.55 5.53
C VAL A 138 -19.35 26.35 5.28
N PRO A 139 -19.11 25.18 5.90
CA PRO A 139 -19.95 24.01 5.70
C PRO A 139 -21.38 24.24 6.20
N GLN A 140 -22.37 23.73 5.46
CA GLN A 140 -23.73 23.57 6.00
C GLN A 140 -23.73 22.39 6.97
N MET A 141 -23.82 22.70 8.27
CA MET A 141 -23.79 21.72 9.35
C MET A 141 -24.73 22.15 10.47
N ALA A 142 -25.52 21.21 10.98
CA ALA A 142 -26.34 21.41 12.18
C ALA A 142 -25.45 21.43 13.44
N PRO A 143 -25.79 22.22 14.48
CA PRO A 143 -25.03 22.26 15.73
C PRO A 143 -24.81 20.88 16.38
N GLU A 144 -25.81 20.00 16.33
CA GLU A 144 -25.72 18.63 16.87
C GLU A 144 -24.71 17.77 16.11
N GLU A 145 -24.62 17.96 14.79
CA GLU A 145 -23.64 17.27 13.95
C GLU A 145 -22.22 17.75 14.26
N LEU A 146 -22.03 19.05 14.54
CA LEU A 146 -20.74 19.57 15.00
C LEU A 146 -20.32 18.94 16.34
N VAL A 147 -21.25 18.81 17.28
CA VAL A 147 -21.00 18.12 18.56
C VAL A 147 -20.56 16.67 18.34
N ARG A 148 -21.25 15.93 17.47
CA ARG A 148 -20.91 14.55 17.13
C ARG A 148 -19.53 14.43 16.48
N ARG A 149 -19.21 15.31 15.51
CA ARG A 149 -17.90 15.34 14.84
C ARG A 149 -16.76 15.71 15.79
N TYR A 150 -17.01 16.61 16.73
CA TYR A 150 -16.08 16.91 17.81
C TYR A 150 -15.80 15.68 18.67
N ASN A 151 -16.85 14.96 19.10
CA ASN A 151 -16.70 13.74 19.89
C ASN A 151 -15.90 12.67 19.15
N LEU A 152 -16.19 12.46 17.87
CA LEU A 152 -15.42 11.55 17.03
C LEU A 152 -13.94 11.98 16.96
N SER A 153 -13.68 13.26 16.68
CA SER A 153 -12.31 13.79 16.64
C SER A 153 -11.58 13.67 17.98
N LEU A 154 -12.29 13.83 19.11
CA LEU A 154 -11.75 13.69 20.45
C LEU A 154 -11.40 12.22 20.75
N LEU A 155 -12.27 11.27 20.36
CA LEU A 155 -12.00 9.84 20.51
C LEU A 155 -10.80 9.41 19.66
N GLN A 156 -10.76 9.82 18.39
CA GLN A 156 -9.62 9.56 17.50
C GLN A 156 -8.31 10.09 18.11
N THR A 157 -8.30 11.34 18.59
CA THR A 157 -7.10 11.93 19.24
C THR A 157 -6.75 11.23 20.55
N SER A 158 -7.73 10.67 21.28
CA SER A 158 -7.46 9.88 22.48
C SER A 158 -6.76 8.56 22.16
N VAL A 159 -7.13 7.90 21.05
CA VAL A 159 -6.55 6.62 20.61
C VAL A 159 -5.23 6.81 19.84
N PHE A 160 -4.92 8.02 19.39
CA PHE A 160 -3.72 8.33 18.60
C PHE A 160 -2.40 7.78 19.20
N ASN A 161 -2.24 7.81 20.52
CA ASN A 161 -1.07 7.29 21.24
C ASN A 161 -1.28 5.87 21.80
N ALA A 162 -2.23 5.09 21.26
CA ALA A 162 -2.43 3.73 21.72
C ALA A 162 -1.28 2.80 21.30
N LEU A 163 -0.80 2.01 22.25
CA LEU A 163 0.14 0.92 22.03
C LEU A 163 -0.59 -0.33 21.53
N ARG A 164 -1.89 -0.44 21.84
CA ARG A 164 -2.75 -1.55 21.44
C ARG A 164 -4.19 -1.07 21.35
N LEU A 165 -4.90 -1.51 20.31
CA LEU A 165 -6.32 -1.26 20.11
C LEU A 165 -7.02 -2.60 19.84
N ILE A 166 -7.94 -2.99 20.70
CA ILE A 166 -8.74 -4.20 20.59
C ILE A 166 -10.15 -3.79 20.22
N ILE A 167 -10.71 -4.40 19.19
CA ILE A 167 -12.05 -4.11 18.69
C ILE A 167 -12.84 -5.40 18.56
N ARG A 168 -14.11 -5.36 18.97
CA ARG A 168 -15.11 -6.38 18.67
C ARG A 168 -16.28 -5.70 17.96
N THR A 169 -16.74 -6.27 16.85
CA THR A 169 -17.87 -5.73 16.09
C THR A 169 -18.81 -6.84 15.64
N SER A 170 -20.09 -6.51 15.55
CA SER A 170 -21.14 -7.41 15.04
C SER A 170 -21.38 -7.28 13.54
N THR A 171 -21.04 -6.14 12.95
CA THR A 171 -21.30 -5.76 11.56
C THR A 171 -20.16 -4.88 11.06
N ASN A 172 -20.20 -4.50 9.78
CA ASN A 172 -19.21 -3.61 9.16
C ASN A 172 -17.78 -4.19 9.07
N HIS A 173 -17.62 -5.51 9.21
CA HIS A 173 -16.30 -6.16 9.17
C HIS A 173 -15.54 -5.88 7.89
N LYS A 174 -16.21 -5.99 6.72
CA LYS A 174 -15.58 -5.74 5.41
C LYS A 174 -14.97 -4.34 5.34
N GLU A 175 -15.68 -3.32 5.82
CA GLU A 175 -15.19 -1.94 5.79
C GLU A 175 -14.02 -1.74 6.75
N ILE A 176 -14.11 -2.30 7.96
CA ILE A 176 -13.03 -2.25 8.95
C ILE A 176 -11.77 -2.93 8.39
N PHE A 177 -11.92 -4.10 7.78
CA PHE A 177 -10.83 -4.85 7.15
C PHE A 177 -10.17 -4.09 6.03
N ARG A 178 -10.98 -3.58 5.10
CA ARG A 178 -10.53 -2.75 3.99
C ARG A 178 -9.74 -1.54 4.49
N ARG A 179 -10.26 -0.83 5.49
CA ARG A 179 -9.54 0.31 6.09
C ARG A 179 -8.27 -0.08 6.82
N MET A 180 -8.25 -1.20 7.56
CA MET A 180 -7.02 -1.66 8.21
C MET A 180 -5.91 -1.92 7.19
N LYS A 181 -6.25 -2.56 6.07
CA LYS A 181 -5.33 -2.76 4.95
C LYS A 181 -4.87 -1.43 4.37
N TRP A 182 -5.81 -0.53 4.10
CA TRP A 182 -5.50 0.77 3.51
C TRP A 182 -4.63 1.67 4.38
N LEU A 183 -4.84 1.60 5.69
CA LEU A 183 -4.09 2.34 6.69
C LEU A 183 -2.77 1.65 7.04
N GLY A 184 -2.50 0.47 6.45
CA GLY A 184 -1.29 -0.32 6.61
C GLY A 184 -1.11 -0.88 8.03
N LEU A 185 -2.20 -1.10 8.77
CA LEU A 185 -2.13 -1.44 10.19
C LEU A 185 -1.59 -2.86 10.41
N MET A 186 -0.85 -3.03 11.50
CA MET A 186 -0.45 -4.33 12.02
C MET A 186 -1.58 -4.89 12.88
N TYR A 187 -2.26 -5.91 12.39
CA TYR A 187 -3.41 -6.49 13.08
C TYR A 187 -3.36 -8.01 13.12
N GLU A 188 -4.07 -8.55 14.09
CA GLU A 188 -4.31 -9.97 14.27
C GLU A 188 -5.81 -10.18 14.47
N LEU A 189 -6.35 -11.21 13.81
CA LEU A 189 -7.75 -11.57 13.93
C LEU A 189 -7.89 -12.85 14.74
N TYR A 190 -8.87 -12.84 15.63
CA TYR A 190 -9.22 -13.95 16.49
C TYR A 190 -10.71 -14.26 16.31
N GLU A 191 -11.03 -15.54 16.13
CA GLU A 191 -12.40 -16.03 16.22
C GLU A 191 -12.62 -16.56 17.65
N ASP A 192 -13.20 -15.73 18.51
CA ASP A 192 -13.46 -16.02 19.93
C ASP A 192 -14.77 -15.35 20.35
N ASP A 193 -15.87 -16.10 20.27
CA ASP A 193 -17.25 -15.64 20.46
C ASP A 193 -17.59 -14.37 19.66
N GLY A 194 -17.26 -14.43 18.36
CA GLY A 194 -17.30 -13.32 17.43
C GLY A 194 -15.92 -12.91 16.93
N LEU A 195 -15.88 -11.99 15.98
CA LEU A 195 -14.63 -11.51 15.42
C LEU A 195 -13.99 -10.45 16.34
N LYS A 196 -12.85 -10.80 16.91
CA LYS A 196 -12.00 -9.89 17.67
C LYS A 196 -10.80 -9.49 16.81
N VAL A 197 -10.64 -8.19 16.63
CA VAL A 197 -9.52 -7.58 15.94
C VAL A 197 -8.59 -6.97 16.98
N GLU A 198 -7.32 -7.31 16.91
CA GLU A 198 -6.29 -6.70 17.73
C GLU A 198 -5.30 -5.98 16.83
N ILE A 199 -5.23 -4.66 16.96
CA ILE A 199 -4.24 -3.82 16.30
C ILE A 199 -3.15 -3.51 17.32
N THR A 200 -1.91 -3.86 16.97
CA THR A 200 -0.76 -3.59 17.81
C THR A 200 -0.03 -2.36 17.28
N GLY A 201 0.32 -1.44 18.17
CA GLY A 201 1.16 -0.30 17.86
C GLY A 201 2.64 -0.70 17.77
N PRO A 202 3.49 0.10 17.11
CA PRO A 202 4.95 -0.12 17.00
C PRO A 202 5.71 0.04 18.33
N ALA A 203 5.01 0.02 19.47
CA ALA A 203 5.55 0.19 20.80
C ALA A 203 6.68 -0.78 21.17
N SER A 204 6.81 -1.92 20.48
CA SER A 204 7.92 -2.86 20.66
C SER A 204 9.26 -2.35 20.10
N VAL A 205 9.27 -1.37 19.19
CA VAL A 205 10.49 -0.91 18.50
C VAL A 205 10.55 0.62 18.50
N LEU A 206 10.82 1.20 19.67
CA LEU A 206 11.50 2.50 19.92
C LEU A 206 11.04 3.80 19.21
N LYS A 207 10.07 3.78 18.30
CA LYS A 207 9.48 4.97 17.67
C LYS A 207 8.00 4.71 17.40
N MET A 208 7.15 5.14 18.33
CA MET A 208 5.75 5.45 18.00
C MET A 208 5.76 6.52 16.90
N SER A 209 5.69 6.10 15.64
CA SER A 209 5.65 7.06 14.54
C SER A 209 4.30 7.77 14.61
N LYS A 210 4.30 9.10 14.65
CA LYS A 210 3.06 9.91 14.56
C LYS A 210 2.19 9.45 13.37
N LYS A 211 2.83 8.94 12.30
CA LYS A 211 2.18 8.35 11.13
C LYS A 211 1.32 7.12 11.49
N TYR A 212 1.85 6.13 12.22
CA TYR A 212 1.08 4.94 12.60
C TYR A 212 -0.06 5.27 13.56
N GLY A 213 0.18 6.12 14.56
CA GLY A 213 -0.86 6.59 15.48
C GLY A 213 -2.03 7.27 14.75
N THR A 214 -1.71 8.10 13.74
CA THR A 214 -2.70 8.70 12.82
C THR A 214 -3.50 7.62 12.10
N SER A 215 -2.82 6.62 11.52
CA SER A 215 -3.47 5.51 10.81
C SER A 215 -4.44 4.75 11.72
N MET A 216 -4.03 4.40 12.93
CA MET A 216 -4.89 3.69 13.88
C MET A 216 -6.11 4.52 14.30
N ALA A 217 -5.93 5.82 14.54
CA ALA A 217 -7.03 6.72 14.87
C ALA A 217 -8.04 6.86 13.71
N LYS A 218 -7.60 6.81 12.45
CA LYS A 218 -8.46 6.83 11.26
C LYS A 218 -9.33 5.56 11.10
N LEU A 219 -9.06 4.49 11.86
CA LEU A 219 -9.92 3.30 11.88
C LEU A 219 -11.21 3.51 12.68
N ILE A 220 -11.15 4.32 13.75
CA ILE A 220 -12.24 4.51 14.72
C ILE A 220 -13.59 4.80 14.09
N PRO A 221 -13.73 5.68 13.07
CA PRO A 221 -15.02 5.96 12.48
C PRO A 221 -15.72 4.72 11.89
N ALA A 222 -14.98 3.78 11.29
CA ALA A 222 -15.57 2.53 10.79
C ALA A 222 -16.01 1.59 11.91
N VAL A 223 -15.37 1.66 13.07
CA VAL A 223 -15.71 0.85 14.25
C VAL A 223 -17.02 1.34 14.87
N VAL A 224 -17.13 2.64 15.14
CA VAL A 224 -18.30 3.21 15.83
C VAL A 224 -19.58 3.21 14.99
N LYS A 225 -19.46 2.99 13.66
CA LYS A 225 -20.59 2.76 12.75
C LYS A 225 -21.24 1.39 12.87
N ALA A 226 -20.53 0.39 13.40
CA ALA A 226 -21.10 -0.95 13.53
C ALA A 226 -22.31 -0.92 14.48
N ARG A 227 -23.26 -1.85 14.29
CA ARG A 227 -24.49 -1.89 15.09
C ARG A 227 -24.22 -2.11 16.57
N LYS A 228 -23.40 -3.13 16.87
CA LYS A 228 -22.80 -3.38 18.17
C LYS A 228 -21.30 -3.36 18.01
N TRP A 229 -20.62 -2.67 18.91
CA TRP A 229 -19.18 -2.54 18.93
C TRP A 229 -18.68 -2.39 20.36
N TRP A 230 -17.47 -2.88 20.58
CA TRP A 230 -16.72 -2.64 21.80
C TRP A 230 -15.28 -2.38 21.39
N LEU A 231 -14.66 -1.36 21.98
CA LEU A 231 -13.25 -1.07 21.77
C LEU A 231 -12.55 -0.84 23.10
N LYS A 232 -11.30 -1.31 23.15
CA LYS A 232 -10.38 -1.06 24.26
C LYS A 232 -9.04 -0.61 23.70
N ALA A 233 -8.55 0.53 24.16
CA ALA A 233 -7.24 1.06 23.80
C ALA A 233 -6.33 1.11 25.04
N GLU A 234 -5.11 0.61 24.90
CA GLU A 234 -4.03 0.76 25.88
C GLU A 234 -3.14 1.92 25.42
N ILE A 235 -3.18 3.04 26.13
CA ILE A 235 -2.62 4.32 25.70
C ILE A 235 -1.43 4.68 26.58
N LEU A 236 -0.29 4.98 25.96
CA LEU A 236 0.84 5.57 26.68
C LEU A 236 0.52 7.04 26.96
N ASP A 237 0.34 7.38 28.23
CA ASP A 237 0.05 8.75 28.65
C ASP A 237 1.35 9.52 28.91
N ASP A 238 1.68 10.48 28.04
CA ASP A 238 2.93 11.24 28.14
C ASP A 238 3.05 12.09 29.41
N ARG A 239 1.95 12.36 30.12
CA ARG A 239 2.01 13.12 31.39
C ARG A 239 2.52 12.26 32.54
N SER A 240 2.03 11.03 32.62
CA SER A 240 2.36 10.10 33.71
C SER A 240 3.41 9.06 33.31
N ASN A 241 3.71 8.93 32.02
CA ASN A 241 4.49 7.85 31.43
C ASN A 241 3.98 6.44 31.81
N ARG A 242 2.67 6.31 32.03
CA ARG A 242 2.00 5.05 32.37
C ARG A 242 1.05 4.65 31.25
N ILE A 243 0.81 3.35 31.14
CA ILE A 243 -0.23 2.83 30.26
C ILE A 243 -1.57 3.03 30.95
N LEU A 244 -2.46 3.78 30.31
CA LEU A 244 -3.84 3.97 30.74
C LEU A 244 -4.79 3.26 29.78
N THR A 245 -5.94 2.82 30.28
CA THR A 245 -6.95 2.14 29.45
C THR A 245 -8.10 3.08 29.11
N LEU A 246 -8.50 3.11 27.84
CA LEU A 246 -9.78 3.66 27.38
C LEU A 246 -10.64 2.49 26.90
N GLU A 247 -11.89 2.43 27.34
CA GLU A 247 -12.82 1.36 26.99
C GLU A 247 -14.20 1.98 26.73
N MET A 248 -14.82 1.59 25.62
CA MET A 248 -16.11 2.12 25.15
C MET A 248 -16.89 1.05 24.38
N ASP A 249 -18.21 1.20 24.35
CA ASP A 249 -19.14 0.29 23.65
C ASP A 249 -20.28 1.04 22.94
N ASP A 250 -21.13 0.28 22.25
CA ASP A 250 -22.25 0.81 21.46
C ASP A 250 -23.33 1.54 22.26
N GLY A 251 -23.32 1.48 23.59
CA GLY A 251 -24.18 2.32 24.44
C GLY A 251 -23.94 3.82 24.24
N GLN A 252 -22.78 4.19 23.69
CA GLN A 252 -22.38 5.56 23.40
C GLN A 252 -22.51 5.94 21.91
N ARG A 253 -23.14 5.10 21.09
CA ARG A 253 -23.23 5.31 19.63
C ARG A 253 -23.83 6.67 19.25
N GLY A 254 -24.80 7.18 20.00
CA GLY A 254 -25.44 8.49 19.74
C GLY A 254 -24.51 9.70 19.86
N LEU A 255 -23.30 9.54 20.43
CA LEU A 255 -22.30 10.60 20.55
C LEU A 255 -21.53 10.86 19.25
N PHE A 256 -21.63 9.99 18.25
CA PHE A 256 -20.80 9.99 17.04
C PHE A 256 -21.64 10.21 15.77
N PRO A 257 -21.05 10.75 14.70
CA PRO A 257 -21.77 11.00 13.46
C PRO A 257 -22.06 9.67 12.74
N GLU A 258 -23.17 9.63 12.00
CA GLU A 258 -23.54 8.46 11.19
C GLU A 258 -22.74 8.38 9.88
N GLN A 259 -22.45 9.56 9.32
CA GLN A 259 -21.59 9.71 8.15
C GLN A 259 -20.13 9.86 8.59
N ASP A 260 -19.23 9.43 7.72
CA ASP A 260 -17.80 9.48 7.98
C ASP A 260 -17.07 9.91 6.72
N GLU A 261 -15.86 10.42 6.91
CA GLU A 261 -14.97 10.83 5.85
C GLU A 261 -14.44 9.60 5.09
N GLU A 262 -14.31 9.73 3.78
CA GLU A 262 -13.67 8.72 2.96
C GLU A 262 -12.17 8.64 3.26
N VAL A 263 -11.69 7.45 3.61
CA VAL A 263 -10.26 7.18 3.66
C VAL A 263 -9.76 7.04 2.22
N LYS A 264 -9.01 8.03 1.74
CA LYS A 264 -8.34 7.95 0.44
C LYS A 264 -7.27 6.85 0.50
N TYR A 265 -7.41 5.83 -0.34
CA TYR A 265 -6.43 4.77 -0.51
C TYR A 265 -5.87 4.77 -1.93
N ASP A 266 -4.55 4.68 -2.04
CA ASP A 266 -3.87 4.60 -3.33
C ASP A 266 -3.91 3.16 -3.85
N SER A 267 -5.04 2.79 -4.46
CA SER A 267 -5.22 1.48 -5.08
C SER A 267 -4.32 1.22 -6.31
N SER A 268 -3.40 2.13 -6.65
CA SER A 268 -2.51 1.98 -7.79
C SER A 268 -1.55 0.80 -7.62
N LEU A 269 -1.00 0.60 -6.42
CA LEU A 269 -0.08 -0.50 -6.11
C LEU A 269 -0.75 -1.86 -6.30
N GLU A 270 -1.96 -2.06 -5.76
CA GLU A 270 -2.70 -3.32 -5.91
C GLU A 270 -3.11 -3.59 -7.35
N ARG A 271 -3.50 -2.53 -8.06
CA ARG A 271 -3.85 -2.63 -9.48
C ARG A 271 -2.64 -3.02 -10.31
N GLU A 272 -1.49 -2.39 -10.06
CA GLU A 272 -0.23 -2.71 -10.72
C GLU A 272 0.16 -4.17 -10.44
N PHE A 273 0.09 -4.59 -9.17
CA PHE A 273 0.38 -5.96 -8.76
C PHE A 273 -0.52 -6.96 -9.51
N ALA A 274 -1.83 -6.75 -9.48
CA ALA A 274 -2.79 -7.64 -10.15
C ALA A 274 -2.58 -7.70 -11.66
N TRP A 275 -2.25 -6.58 -12.30
CA TRP A 275 -1.96 -6.52 -13.73
C TRP A 275 -0.68 -7.25 -14.09
N LYS A 276 0.41 -7.05 -13.32
CA LYS A 276 1.69 -7.73 -13.56
C LYS A 276 1.58 -9.24 -13.34
N MET A 277 0.88 -9.70 -12.30
CA MET A 277 0.68 -11.13 -12.08
C MET A 277 -0.09 -11.78 -13.23
N ARG A 278 -1.15 -11.14 -13.74
CA ARG A 278 -1.86 -11.65 -14.93
C ARG A 278 -0.97 -11.68 -16.17
N SER A 279 -0.29 -10.58 -16.45
CA SER A 279 0.47 -10.41 -17.70
C SER A 279 1.73 -11.27 -17.76
N LEU A 280 2.42 -11.46 -16.64
CA LEU A 280 3.71 -12.16 -16.59
C LEU A 280 3.60 -13.66 -16.29
N LEU A 281 2.53 -14.09 -15.60
CA LEU A 281 2.36 -15.50 -15.20
C LEU A 281 1.14 -16.19 -15.85
N GLY A 282 0.23 -15.44 -16.47
CA GLY A 282 -1.03 -15.97 -16.99
C GLY A 282 -1.88 -16.63 -15.90
N VAL A 283 -1.80 -16.13 -14.65
CA VAL A 283 -2.59 -16.64 -13.53
C VAL A 283 -3.91 -15.90 -13.44
N GLU A 284 -4.95 -16.58 -12.95
CA GLU A 284 -6.16 -15.92 -12.49
C GLU A 284 -5.83 -15.17 -11.18
N VAL A 285 -6.25 -13.91 -11.09
CA VAL A 285 -6.02 -13.07 -9.91
C VAL A 285 -7.35 -12.64 -9.31
N VAL A 286 -7.68 -13.22 -8.16
CA VAL A 286 -8.82 -12.81 -7.34
C VAL A 286 -8.33 -11.79 -6.31
N ARG A 287 -8.90 -10.59 -6.33
CA ARG A 287 -8.60 -9.52 -5.36
C ARG A 287 -9.53 -9.62 -4.15
N GLU A 288 -9.03 -9.24 -2.99
CA GLU A 288 -9.77 -9.26 -1.72
C GLU A 288 -10.52 -10.59 -1.50
N PRO A 289 -9.80 -11.74 -1.54
CA PRO A 289 -10.43 -13.04 -1.32
C PRO A 289 -11.06 -13.14 0.08
N SER A 290 -11.86 -14.19 0.28
CA SER A 290 -12.46 -14.47 1.59
C SER A 290 -11.41 -14.65 2.69
N VAL A 291 -11.81 -14.35 3.92
CA VAL A 291 -10.99 -14.53 5.13
C VAL A 291 -10.55 -15.99 5.26
N LEU A 292 -9.25 -16.20 5.50
CA LEU A 292 -8.66 -17.50 5.75
C LEU A 292 -8.66 -17.81 7.24
N ARG A 293 -9.22 -18.96 7.60
CA ARG A 293 -9.24 -19.46 8.98
C ARG A 293 -8.07 -20.40 9.23
N ALA A 294 -7.36 -20.20 10.33
CA ALA A 294 -6.21 -21.00 10.74
C ALA A 294 -6.29 -21.26 12.25
N GLY A 295 -7.02 -22.32 12.62
CA GLY A 295 -7.35 -22.61 14.02
C GLY A 295 -8.14 -21.45 14.64
N ARG A 296 -7.61 -20.85 15.71
CA ARG A 296 -8.21 -19.68 16.37
C ARG A 296 -7.93 -18.33 15.70
N TYR A 297 -7.06 -18.32 14.68
CA TYR A 297 -6.62 -17.11 13.99
C TYR A 297 -7.33 -16.97 12.66
N ALA A 298 -7.42 -15.74 12.17
CA ALA A 298 -7.86 -15.47 10.82
C ALA A 298 -6.91 -14.52 10.08
N PHE A 299 -6.82 -14.67 8.76
CA PHE A 299 -6.00 -13.87 7.87
C PHE A 299 -6.83 -13.28 6.74
N ILE A 300 -6.45 -12.10 6.27
CA ILE A 300 -7.11 -11.43 5.14
C ILE A 300 -6.04 -11.24 4.07
N PRO A 301 -5.99 -12.10 3.06
CA PRO A 301 -5.10 -11.91 1.92
C PRO A 301 -5.57 -10.73 1.07
N ASP A 302 -4.65 -10.12 0.33
CA ASP A 302 -4.99 -9.09 -0.65
C ASP A 302 -5.29 -9.71 -2.02
N PHE A 303 -4.62 -10.83 -2.33
CA PHE A 303 -4.80 -11.58 -3.56
C PHE A 303 -4.82 -13.08 -3.32
N LEU A 304 -5.55 -13.76 -4.20
CA LEU A 304 -5.48 -15.20 -4.42
C LEU A 304 -5.14 -15.42 -5.89
N LEU A 305 -4.01 -16.11 -6.11
CA LEU A 305 -3.50 -16.44 -7.43
C LEU A 305 -3.80 -17.90 -7.73
N LYS A 306 -4.44 -18.18 -8.87
CA LYS A 306 -4.83 -19.54 -9.26
C LYS A 306 -4.28 -19.91 -10.63
N LYS A 307 -3.75 -21.13 -10.74
CA LYS A 307 -3.39 -21.75 -12.03
C LYS A 307 -3.29 -23.26 -11.87
N GLY A 308 -3.84 -24.02 -12.81
CA GLY A 308 -3.71 -25.49 -12.84
C GLY A 308 -4.22 -26.23 -11.59
N GLY A 309 -5.27 -25.71 -10.93
CA GLY A 309 -5.83 -26.28 -9.70
C GLY A 309 -4.99 -26.06 -8.44
N LYS A 310 -3.91 -25.28 -8.53
CA LYS A 310 -3.12 -24.82 -7.38
C LYS A 310 -3.46 -23.36 -7.07
N GLU A 311 -3.33 -23.02 -5.80
CA GLU A 311 -3.68 -21.71 -5.26
C GLU A 311 -2.54 -21.20 -4.37
N VAL A 312 -2.26 -19.89 -4.43
CA VAL A 312 -1.36 -19.21 -3.49
C VAL A 312 -1.93 -17.87 -3.11
N TYR A 313 -1.92 -17.57 -1.82
CA TYR A 313 -2.36 -16.30 -1.27
C TYR A 313 -1.21 -15.31 -1.23
N VAL A 314 -1.51 -14.03 -1.44
CA VAL A 314 -0.52 -12.96 -1.31
C VAL A 314 -1.09 -11.87 -0.42
N GLU A 315 -0.28 -11.44 0.55
CA GLU A 315 -0.56 -10.31 1.42
C GLU A 315 0.52 -9.24 1.23
N ILE A 316 0.11 -8.02 0.92
CA ILE A 316 0.97 -6.84 0.88
C ILE A 316 0.82 -6.11 2.22
N VAL A 317 1.90 -6.07 3.00
CA VAL A 317 1.93 -5.47 4.33
C VAL A 317 2.47 -4.04 4.24
N GLY A 318 1.69 -3.10 4.77
CA GLY A 318 2.08 -1.69 4.93
C GLY A 318 3.08 -1.51 6.07
N PHE A 319 2.65 -1.02 7.23
CA PHE A 319 3.52 -0.91 8.40
C PHE A 319 3.75 -2.29 9.03
N TRP A 320 4.98 -2.55 9.48
CA TRP A 320 5.35 -3.77 10.18
C TRP A 320 6.55 -3.57 11.12
N THR A 321 6.73 -4.52 12.05
CA THR A 321 7.99 -4.70 12.80
C THR A 321 8.52 -6.12 12.58
N PRO A 322 9.84 -6.37 12.75
CA PRO A 322 10.40 -7.72 12.61
C PRO A 322 9.65 -8.75 13.47
N GLU A 323 9.29 -8.40 14.71
CA GLU A 323 8.56 -9.29 15.61
C GLU A 323 7.14 -9.56 15.11
N TYR A 324 6.47 -8.57 14.52
CA TYR A 324 5.15 -8.75 13.92
C TYR A 324 5.20 -9.71 12.73
N LEU A 325 6.15 -9.52 11.81
CA LEU A 325 6.30 -10.39 10.64
C LEU A 325 6.68 -11.81 11.06
N LYS A 326 7.61 -11.97 12.00
CA LYS A 326 7.99 -13.28 12.53
C LYS A 326 6.79 -14.03 13.08
N ARG A 327 5.99 -13.40 13.95
CA ARG A 327 4.75 -14.00 14.47
C ARG A 327 3.74 -14.32 13.38
N LYS A 328 3.62 -13.47 12.35
CA LYS A 328 2.72 -13.72 11.21
C LYS A 328 3.18 -14.96 10.44
N VAL A 329 4.46 -15.06 10.07
CA VAL A 329 5.02 -16.22 9.35
C VAL A 329 4.87 -17.51 10.16
N GLU A 330 5.18 -17.50 11.46
CA GLU A 330 5.02 -18.67 12.35
C GLU A 330 3.55 -19.16 12.43
N LYS A 331 2.58 -18.24 12.39
CA LYS A 331 1.16 -18.59 12.37
C LYS A 331 0.71 -19.09 10.99
N LEU A 332 1.27 -18.56 9.91
CA LEU A 332 0.98 -19.02 8.54
C LEU A 332 1.54 -20.40 8.26
N GLN A 333 2.71 -20.75 8.80
CA GLN A 333 3.25 -22.11 8.70
C GLN A 333 2.34 -23.18 9.34
N LYS A 334 1.48 -22.77 10.29
CA LYS A 334 0.47 -23.64 10.91
C LYS A 334 -0.84 -23.67 10.14
N ALA A 335 -1.02 -22.78 9.16
CA ALA A 335 -2.16 -22.77 8.27
C ALA A 335 -1.87 -23.68 7.08
N ASP A 336 -2.86 -24.45 6.63
CA ASP A 336 -2.72 -25.37 5.49
C ASP A 336 -2.81 -24.65 4.13
N ALA A 337 -2.44 -23.36 4.08
CA ALA A 337 -2.60 -22.50 2.91
C ALA A 337 -1.27 -21.79 2.60
N PRO A 338 -0.69 -21.97 1.39
CA PRO A 338 0.53 -21.28 1.01
C PRO A 338 0.25 -19.79 0.86
N MET A 339 0.98 -18.98 1.63
CA MET A 339 0.82 -17.52 1.62
C MET A 339 2.17 -16.83 1.51
N LEU A 340 2.27 -15.92 0.55
CA LEU A 340 3.41 -15.03 0.35
C LEU A 340 3.16 -13.69 1.03
N VAL A 341 4.14 -13.21 1.79
CA VAL A 341 4.09 -11.90 2.43
C VAL A 341 5.06 -10.96 1.72
N VAL A 342 4.55 -9.83 1.24
CA VAL A 342 5.31 -8.77 0.59
C VAL A 342 5.22 -7.52 1.46
N ALA A 343 6.32 -7.07 2.06
CA ALA A 343 6.32 -6.03 3.09
C ALA A 343 7.05 -4.77 2.62
N ARG A 344 6.47 -3.59 2.86
CA ARG A 344 7.12 -2.32 2.49
C ARG A 344 8.21 -1.93 3.49
N ASP A 345 9.44 -1.73 3.04
CA ASP A 345 10.63 -1.43 3.85
C ASP A 345 10.67 0.04 4.35
N ASP A 346 9.63 0.44 5.08
CA ASP A 346 9.46 1.81 5.60
C ASP A 346 10.04 1.99 7.02
N LEU A 347 10.31 0.89 7.73
CA LEU A 347 10.61 0.90 9.18
C LEU A 347 11.93 0.21 9.58
N GLY A 348 12.72 -0.31 8.64
CA GLY A 348 14.05 -0.88 8.86
C GLY A 348 14.23 -2.28 8.26
N GLU A 349 15.41 -2.87 8.39
CA GLU A 349 15.71 -4.19 7.83
C GLU A 349 14.80 -5.29 8.43
N CYS A 350 14.20 -6.09 7.56
CA CYS A 350 13.24 -7.12 7.97
C CYS A 350 13.90 -8.31 8.67
N GLY A 351 14.89 -8.93 8.02
CA GLY A 351 15.59 -10.09 8.55
C GLY A 351 14.69 -11.32 8.83
N VAL A 352 13.46 -11.36 8.32
CA VAL A 352 12.52 -12.48 8.51
C VAL A 352 12.50 -13.35 7.26
N ASP A 353 12.88 -14.63 7.42
CA ASP A 353 12.84 -15.61 6.34
C ASP A 353 11.41 -15.80 5.78
N GLY A 354 11.31 -15.84 4.45
CA GLY A 354 10.04 -16.05 3.74
C GLY A 354 9.22 -14.78 3.49
N VAL A 355 9.72 -13.60 3.86
CA VAL A 355 9.12 -12.31 3.52
C VAL A 355 9.92 -11.64 2.40
N ILE A 356 9.22 -11.13 1.39
CA ILE A 356 9.82 -10.29 0.34
C ILE A 356 9.67 -8.83 0.75
N THR A 357 10.75 -8.06 0.74
CA THR A 357 10.70 -6.62 1.07
C THR A 357 10.81 -5.73 -0.15
N PHE A 358 10.25 -4.52 -0.07
CA PHE A 358 10.38 -3.52 -1.13
C PHE A 358 10.30 -2.09 -0.58
N SER A 359 11.04 -1.14 -1.15
CA SER A 359 10.96 0.27 -0.75
C SER A 359 9.93 1.03 -1.59
N THR A 360 10.26 1.30 -2.86
CA THR A 360 9.41 2.06 -3.79
C THR A 360 8.60 1.16 -4.73
N SER A 361 9.20 0.07 -5.22
CA SER A 361 8.57 -0.84 -6.17
C SER A 361 8.79 -2.30 -5.80
N ILE A 362 7.75 -3.12 -5.98
CA ILE A 362 7.77 -4.54 -5.63
C ILE A 362 8.79 -5.26 -6.53
N PRO A 363 9.68 -6.12 -5.96
CA PRO A 363 10.64 -6.91 -6.75
C PRO A 363 9.91 -8.08 -7.41
N TYR A 364 9.24 -7.80 -8.53
CA TYR A 364 8.38 -8.77 -9.22
C TYR A 364 9.11 -10.05 -9.64
N ASN A 365 10.41 -10.00 -9.97
CA ASN A 365 11.18 -11.19 -10.31
C ASN A 365 11.22 -12.20 -9.14
N GLU A 366 11.41 -11.73 -7.91
CA GLU A 366 11.42 -12.58 -6.72
C GLU A 366 10.02 -13.11 -6.40
N VAL A 367 9.01 -12.23 -6.45
CA VAL A 367 7.60 -12.60 -6.26
C VAL A 367 7.19 -13.69 -7.24
N ILE A 368 7.49 -13.52 -8.53
CA ILE A 368 7.20 -14.48 -9.59
C ILE A 368 7.90 -15.81 -9.31
N GLY A 369 9.17 -15.79 -8.91
CA GLY A 369 9.91 -17.00 -8.54
C GLY A 369 9.23 -17.78 -7.41
N ARG A 370 8.84 -17.10 -6.33
CA ARG A 370 8.12 -17.70 -5.19
C ARG A 370 6.74 -18.22 -5.57
N VAL A 371 5.99 -17.47 -6.37
CA VAL A 371 4.66 -17.88 -6.84
C VAL A 371 4.75 -19.10 -7.75
N LYS A 372 5.70 -19.15 -8.69
CA LYS A 372 5.94 -20.35 -9.50
C LYS A 372 6.29 -21.55 -8.63
N HIS A 373 7.09 -21.36 -7.58
CA HIS A 373 7.42 -22.45 -6.67
C HIS A 373 6.18 -23.02 -5.95
N HIS A 374 5.24 -22.17 -5.49
CA HIS A 374 4.00 -22.64 -4.85
C HIS A 374 3.00 -23.24 -5.83
N LEU A 375 2.95 -22.73 -7.07
CA LEU A 375 2.04 -23.23 -8.10
C LEU A 375 2.60 -24.43 -8.87
N SER A 376 3.90 -24.74 -8.72
CA SER A 376 4.53 -25.85 -9.41
C SER A 376 3.88 -27.19 -9.05
N ARG A 377 3.72 -28.04 -10.07
CA ARG A 377 3.21 -29.41 -9.93
C ARG A 377 4.34 -30.40 -10.12
N GLU A 378 4.18 -31.60 -9.59
CA GLU A 378 5.06 -32.70 -9.97
C GLU A 378 4.94 -32.96 -11.46
N VAL A 379 6.08 -32.97 -12.13
CA VAL A 379 6.17 -33.08 -13.58
C VAL A 379 6.16 -34.55 -13.95
N ARG A 380 5.29 -34.92 -14.91
CA ARG A 380 5.32 -36.24 -15.53
C ARG A 380 6.00 -36.13 -16.89
N PHE A 381 7.09 -36.87 -17.07
CA PHE A 381 7.81 -36.95 -18.33
C PHE A 381 7.30 -38.16 -19.12
N GLU A 382 6.39 -37.93 -20.04
CA GLU A 382 5.78 -38.97 -20.88
C GLU A 382 6.09 -38.70 -22.36
N GLY A 383 6.44 -39.76 -23.11
CA GLY A 383 6.77 -39.68 -24.53
C GLY A 383 8.20 -40.11 -24.87
N GLU A 384 8.58 -39.98 -26.13
CA GLU A 384 9.97 -40.13 -26.57
C GLU A 384 10.65 -38.79 -26.86
N VAL A 385 9.85 -37.78 -27.22
CA VAL A 385 10.25 -36.40 -27.47
C VAL A 385 9.37 -35.51 -26.59
N ILE A 386 10.01 -34.66 -25.79
CA ILE A 386 9.33 -33.78 -24.84
C ILE A 386 9.76 -32.35 -25.14
N ASP A 387 8.80 -31.47 -25.46
CA ASP A 387 9.05 -30.02 -25.49
C ASP A 387 9.09 -29.49 -24.05
N LEU A 388 10.29 -29.17 -23.58
CA LEU A 388 10.51 -28.71 -22.20
C LEU A 388 9.99 -27.28 -21.98
N LEU A 389 9.85 -26.46 -23.02
CA LEU A 389 9.24 -25.13 -22.88
C LEU A 389 7.72 -25.26 -22.70
N ALA A 390 7.07 -26.09 -23.51
CA ALA A 390 5.64 -26.37 -23.34
C ALA A 390 5.36 -26.98 -21.96
N LEU A 391 6.19 -27.92 -21.53
CA LEU A 391 6.08 -28.55 -20.20
C LEU A 391 6.34 -27.54 -19.06
N SER A 392 7.26 -26.59 -19.26
CA SER A 392 7.54 -25.51 -18.31
C SER A 392 6.32 -24.63 -18.08
N GLU A 393 5.59 -24.30 -19.14
CA GLU A 393 4.37 -23.51 -19.08
C GLU A 393 3.21 -24.27 -18.43
N GLU A 394 3.04 -25.54 -18.79
CA GLU A 394 1.96 -26.41 -18.29
C GLU A 394 2.11 -26.68 -16.78
N TYR A 395 3.30 -27.08 -16.33
CA TYR A 395 3.55 -27.47 -14.94
C TYR A 395 4.04 -26.31 -14.07
N ILE A 396 4.28 -25.13 -14.67
CA ILE A 396 4.77 -23.91 -13.98
C ILE A 396 6.12 -24.19 -13.30
N VAL A 397 6.98 -24.95 -13.97
CA VAL A 397 8.31 -25.33 -13.48
C VAL A 397 9.37 -24.64 -14.32
N PRO A 398 10.33 -23.90 -13.74
CA PRO A 398 11.41 -23.28 -14.51
C PRO A 398 12.18 -24.30 -15.36
N PHE A 399 12.50 -23.94 -16.60
CA PHE A 399 13.19 -24.79 -17.59
C PHE A 399 14.46 -25.46 -17.03
N GLU A 400 15.29 -24.73 -16.28
CA GLU A 400 16.50 -25.28 -15.65
C GLU A 400 16.19 -26.34 -14.57
N ARG A 401 15.06 -26.21 -13.85
CA ARG A 401 14.62 -27.24 -12.90
C ARG A 401 14.15 -28.48 -13.65
N LEU A 402 13.45 -28.32 -14.78
CA LEU A 402 13.04 -29.45 -15.62
C LEU A 402 14.25 -30.26 -16.08
N LYS A 403 15.28 -29.60 -16.60
CA LYS A 403 16.54 -30.24 -17.02
C LYS A 403 17.18 -31.05 -15.89
N ALA A 404 17.25 -30.49 -14.69
CA ALA A 404 17.83 -31.17 -13.53
C ALA A 404 16.99 -32.36 -13.04
N SER A 405 15.68 -32.35 -13.30
CA SER A 405 14.73 -33.41 -12.90
C SER A 405 14.44 -34.45 -14.00
N LEU A 406 15.13 -34.38 -15.14
CA LEU A 406 14.89 -35.30 -16.25
C LEU A 406 15.21 -36.75 -15.83
N PRO A 407 14.35 -37.73 -16.17
CA PRO A 407 14.64 -39.14 -15.93
C PRO A 407 15.90 -39.60 -16.66
N GLU A 408 16.55 -40.65 -16.14
CA GLU A 408 17.66 -41.29 -16.85
C GLU A 408 17.20 -41.81 -18.22
N GLY A 409 18.02 -41.59 -19.26
CA GLY A 409 17.74 -42.00 -20.64
C GLY A 409 17.28 -40.88 -21.58
N TYR A 410 17.00 -39.68 -21.07
CA TYR A 410 16.76 -38.49 -21.88
C TYR A 410 18.04 -37.67 -22.09
N VAL A 411 18.18 -37.11 -23.28
CA VAL A 411 19.24 -36.16 -23.66
C VAL A 411 18.61 -34.85 -24.09
N ILE A 412 19.14 -33.74 -23.58
CA ILE A 412 18.65 -32.39 -23.89
C ILE A 412 19.22 -31.94 -25.23
N ALA A 413 18.36 -31.48 -26.13
CA ALA A 413 18.73 -30.95 -27.43
C ALA A 413 17.87 -29.71 -27.76
N GLY A 414 18.49 -28.53 -27.69
CA GLY A 414 17.76 -27.25 -27.76
C GLY A 414 16.73 -27.10 -26.63
N LYS A 415 15.45 -26.92 -27.01
CA LYS A 415 14.31 -26.85 -26.09
C LYS A 415 13.65 -28.20 -25.79
N TYR A 416 14.15 -29.30 -26.37
CA TYR A 416 13.55 -30.63 -26.25
C TYR A 416 14.38 -31.55 -25.37
N ALA A 417 13.74 -32.55 -24.78
CA ALA A 417 14.38 -33.74 -24.24
C ALA A 417 13.94 -34.96 -25.04
N LEU A 418 14.91 -35.72 -25.56
CA LEU A 418 14.66 -36.89 -26.41
C LEU A 418 15.31 -38.14 -25.80
N LYS A 419 14.66 -39.29 -25.97
CA LYS A 419 15.32 -40.58 -25.72
C LYS A 419 16.39 -40.86 -26.76
N GLN A 420 17.42 -41.61 -26.37
CA GLN A 420 18.54 -41.96 -27.25
C GLN A 420 18.08 -42.58 -28.59
N GLN A 421 17.08 -43.46 -28.54
CA GLN A 421 16.55 -44.12 -29.74
C GLN A 421 15.94 -43.14 -30.76
N SER A 422 15.25 -42.09 -30.30
CA SER A 422 14.66 -41.08 -31.16
C SER A 422 15.75 -40.17 -31.76
N ILE A 423 16.82 -39.88 -31.01
CA ILE A 423 17.99 -39.17 -31.53
C ILE A 423 18.66 -39.99 -32.64
N ASP A 424 18.87 -41.28 -32.42
CA ASP A 424 19.53 -42.14 -33.41
C ASP A 424 18.69 -42.31 -34.69
N ASN A 425 17.36 -42.35 -34.57
CA ASN A 425 16.44 -42.37 -35.71
C ASN A 425 16.48 -41.04 -36.47
N LEU A 426 16.42 -39.92 -35.74
CA LEU A 426 16.45 -38.58 -36.32
C LEU A 426 17.78 -38.32 -37.07
N CYS A 427 18.92 -38.71 -36.48
CA CYS A 427 20.23 -38.61 -37.12
C CYS A 427 20.29 -39.44 -38.42
N ARG A 428 19.80 -40.69 -38.39
CA ARG A 428 19.78 -41.56 -39.58
C ARG A 428 18.94 -40.98 -40.72
N GLU A 429 17.77 -40.44 -40.42
CA GLU A 429 16.92 -39.82 -41.44
C GLU A 429 17.54 -38.52 -41.99
N LEU A 430 18.12 -37.68 -41.14
CA LEU A 430 18.83 -36.48 -41.59
C LEU A 430 20.05 -36.82 -42.46
N GLU A 431 20.79 -37.88 -42.14
CA GLU A 431 21.91 -38.35 -42.96
C GLU A 431 21.46 -38.90 -44.32
N GLN A 432 20.30 -39.56 -44.39
CA GLN A 432 19.73 -40.05 -45.65
C GLN A 432 19.28 -38.90 -46.57
N VAL A 433 18.70 -37.85 -46.00
CA VAL A 433 18.30 -36.66 -46.76
C VAL A 433 19.51 -35.82 -47.17
N ASN A 434 20.56 -35.81 -46.35
CA ASN A 434 21.76 -34.98 -46.53
C ASN A 434 21.41 -33.50 -46.85
N PRO A 435 20.70 -32.81 -45.94
CA PRO A 435 20.10 -31.51 -46.21
C PRO A 435 21.17 -30.41 -46.40
N GLU A 436 21.04 -29.62 -47.47
CA GLU A 436 21.88 -28.43 -47.71
C GLU A 436 21.20 -27.15 -47.22
N ARG A 437 19.86 -27.13 -47.16
CA ARG A 437 19.04 -26.01 -46.67
C ARG A 437 18.15 -26.44 -45.52
N LEU A 438 17.70 -25.45 -44.74
CA LEU A 438 16.77 -25.68 -43.64
C LEU A 438 15.44 -26.26 -44.12
N SER A 439 14.97 -25.81 -45.29
CA SER A 439 13.78 -26.36 -45.97
C SER A 439 13.87 -27.87 -46.25
N ASP A 440 15.07 -28.43 -46.45
CA ASP A 440 15.25 -29.87 -46.67
C ASP A 440 15.14 -30.67 -45.36
N ALA A 441 15.54 -30.07 -44.23
CA ALA A 441 15.52 -30.70 -42.91
C ALA A 441 14.16 -30.59 -42.21
N LEU A 442 13.41 -29.50 -42.45
CA LEU A 442 12.12 -29.22 -41.78
C LEU A 442 11.12 -30.39 -41.85
N PRO A 443 10.89 -31.07 -43.01
CA PRO A 443 9.96 -32.20 -43.07
C PRO A 443 10.36 -33.36 -42.18
N VAL A 444 11.67 -33.61 -42.01
CA VAL A 444 12.18 -34.66 -41.12
C VAL A 444 11.94 -34.25 -39.66
N LEU A 445 12.28 -33.01 -39.31
CA LEU A 445 12.11 -32.48 -37.96
C LEU A 445 10.63 -32.49 -37.53
N GLU A 446 9.72 -32.06 -38.41
CA GLU A 446 8.28 -32.04 -38.17
C GLU A 446 7.71 -33.45 -37.92
N ARG A 447 8.15 -34.47 -38.67
CA ARG A 447 7.73 -35.87 -38.44
C ARG A 447 8.12 -36.40 -37.06
N HIS A 448 9.24 -35.92 -36.53
CA HIS A 448 9.73 -36.27 -35.20
C HIS A 448 9.23 -35.31 -34.11
N GLY A 449 8.38 -34.33 -34.46
CA GLY A 449 7.79 -33.37 -33.52
C GLY A 449 8.79 -32.38 -32.93
N VAL A 450 9.87 -32.08 -33.64
CA VAL A 450 10.92 -31.15 -33.20
C VAL A 450 11.11 -29.98 -34.17
N SER A 451 11.70 -28.89 -33.68
CA SER A 451 12.04 -27.70 -34.48
C SER A 451 13.53 -27.64 -34.78
N HIS A 452 13.91 -26.69 -35.65
CA HIS A 452 15.28 -26.47 -36.08
C HIS A 452 16.27 -26.14 -34.94
N ASP A 453 15.77 -25.72 -33.78
CA ASP A 453 16.54 -25.48 -32.54
C ASP A 453 17.37 -26.69 -32.10
N ILE A 454 17.02 -27.89 -32.54
CA ILE A 454 17.71 -29.14 -32.21
C ILE A 454 18.98 -29.38 -33.04
N LEU A 455 19.07 -28.80 -34.24
CA LEU A 455 20.12 -29.08 -35.23
C LEU A 455 21.56 -28.85 -34.70
N PRO A 456 21.85 -27.80 -33.90
CA PRO A 456 23.17 -27.63 -33.28
C PRO A 456 23.58 -28.78 -32.36
N SER A 457 22.62 -29.35 -31.62
CA SER A 457 22.86 -30.50 -30.74
C SER A 457 23.10 -31.80 -31.52
N LEU A 458 22.65 -31.87 -32.78
CA LEU A 458 22.87 -32.99 -33.68
C LEU A 458 24.13 -32.84 -34.56
N GLY A 459 24.92 -31.78 -34.33
CA GLY A 459 26.18 -31.54 -35.07
C GLY A 459 26.03 -30.75 -36.37
N TYR A 460 24.88 -30.12 -36.60
CA TYR A 460 24.64 -29.25 -37.77
C TYR A 460 24.80 -27.77 -37.41
N GLU A 461 25.42 -26.99 -38.28
CA GLU A 461 25.49 -25.52 -38.20
C GLU A 461 24.45 -24.92 -39.15
N VAL A 462 23.60 -24.04 -38.63
CA VAL A 462 22.61 -23.30 -39.41
C VAL A 462 23.13 -21.89 -39.67
N ARG A 463 23.23 -21.49 -40.94
CA ARG A 463 23.63 -20.14 -41.36
C ARG A 463 22.48 -19.43 -42.05
N TRP A 464 22.05 -18.33 -41.46
CA TRP A 464 21.00 -17.47 -42.02
C TRP A 464 21.59 -16.59 -43.13
N VAL A 465 21.09 -16.77 -44.36
CA VAL A 465 21.59 -16.07 -45.56
C VAL A 465 20.59 -15.07 -46.13
N GLY A 466 19.39 -14.97 -45.53
CA GLY A 466 18.29 -14.12 -45.95
C GLY A 466 17.24 -13.92 -44.85
N LEU A 467 16.13 -13.25 -45.19
CA LEU A 467 15.01 -12.96 -44.28
C LEU A 467 13.99 -14.11 -44.16
N PHE A 468 14.00 -15.07 -45.10
CA PHE A 468 13.11 -16.22 -45.07
C PHE A 468 13.79 -17.41 -44.40
N GLU A 469 13.09 -18.08 -43.47
CA GLU A 469 13.69 -19.16 -42.70
C GLU A 469 14.17 -20.33 -43.59
N GLY A 470 13.45 -20.61 -44.67
CA GLY A 470 13.76 -21.72 -45.59
C GLY A 470 15.06 -21.58 -46.39
N ASP A 471 15.63 -20.37 -46.46
CA ASP A 471 16.87 -20.07 -47.19
C ASP A 471 18.14 -20.28 -46.34
N ALA A 472 17.98 -20.61 -45.05
CA ALA A 472 19.11 -20.90 -44.19
C ALA A 472 19.88 -22.12 -44.69
N ILE A 473 21.20 -22.00 -44.78
CA ILE A 473 22.08 -23.10 -45.20
C ILE A 473 22.41 -23.96 -43.99
N ILE A 474 22.28 -25.28 -44.14
CA ILE A 474 22.68 -26.27 -43.15
C ILE A 474 24.02 -26.88 -43.57
N ARG A 475 24.95 -27.02 -42.62
CA ARG A 475 26.18 -27.79 -42.82
C ARG A 475 26.44 -28.73 -41.66
N LYS A 476 26.71 -30.00 -41.95
CA LYS A 476 27.20 -30.95 -40.95
C LYS A 476 28.63 -30.53 -40.55
N LYS A 477 28.90 -30.42 -39.24
CA LYS A 477 30.26 -30.14 -38.76
C LYS A 477 31.12 -31.39 -38.96
N ASP A 478 32.22 -31.28 -39.72
CA ASP A 478 33.20 -32.36 -39.87
C ASP A 478 33.74 -32.81 -38.51
N GLU A 479 33.75 -34.13 -38.28
CA GLU A 479 34.06 -34.81 -37.00
C GLU A 479 35.47 -34.57 -36.41
N ARG A 480 36.29 -33.67 -36.96
CA ARG A 480 37.61 -33.35 -36.38
C ARG A 480 37.58 -32.33 -35.23
N ARG A 481 36.42 -31.78 -34.86
CA ARG A 481 36.22 -30.97 -33.64
C ARG A 481 34.82 -31.18 -33.03
N GLY A 482 34.58 -32.35 -32.44
CA GLY A 482 33.32 -32.63 -31.77
C GLY A 482 33.37 -33.84 -30.85
N ARG A 483 34.49 -34.04 -30.16
CA ARG A 483 34.59 -35.03 -29.09
C ARG A 483 33.64 -34.58 -27.97
N TRP A 484 32.45 -35.18 -27.94
CA TRP A 484 31.56 -35.34 -26.79
C TRP A 484 31.68 -34.26 -25.71
N TYR A 485 30.69 -33.37 -25.65
CA TYR A 485 30.38 -32.62 -24.43
C TYR A 485 29.88 -33.62 -23.37
N ARG A 486 30.82 -34.38 -22.79
CA ARG A 486 30.75 -34.85 -21.41
C ARG A 486 30.98 -33.62 -20.52
N GLU A 487 29.97 -32.77 -20.37
CA GLU A 487 29.92 -31.88 -19.21
C GLU A 487 29.24 -32.59 -18.04
N ARG A 488 30.11 -33.24 -17.27
CA ARG A 488 30.16 -33.20 -15.79
C ARG A 488 28.84 -33.41 -15.05
N ARG A 489 28.54 -34.69 -14.76
CA ARG A 489 28.23 -35.09 -13.39
C ARG A 489 29.51 -34.91 -12.56
N ASN A 490 29.53 -33.88 -11.72
CA ASN A 490 30.06 -33.90 -10.38
C ASN A 490 29.17 -32.99 -9.53
#